data_AF-W2NPI4-F1
#
_entry.id   AF-W2NPI4-F1
#
_cell.length_a   1.000
_cell.length_b   1.000
_cell.length_c   1.000
_cell.angle_alpha   90.00
_cell.angle_beta   90.00
_cell.angle_gamma   90.00
#
_symmetry.space_group_name_H-M   'P 1'
#
loop_
_entity.id
_entity.type
_entity.pdbx_description
1 polymer ?
#
loop_
_entity_poly.entity_id
_entity_poly.type
_entity_poly.pdbx_seq_one_letter_code
_entity_poly.pdbx_strand_id
1 'polypeptide(L)'
;MWHDKKHGSGDFCSRAKVFYGGESDLSIFRWLNANCDAPVSTEAMDLAATNGHYDNLSWYHENRFEGCTTAAMDGAASNGYLKVVIWLNENRSEGCTTAAMDGAARNGYLEVVKWLNEKRTEGCTTAAMDNAASNGHLEVVKWLHENRTEGCTTAALEGAVINSRAKVARWLNENRSEGCTTATMDKAAGLGYLGAVKWLNENRS
;
A
#
# COMPACT_ATOMS: atom_id res chain seq x y z
N MET A 1 -3.53 41.50 21.56
CA MET A 1 -4.33 40.61 22.44
C MET A 1 -5.36 39.91 21.57
N TRP A 2 -4.94 38.82 20.91
CA TRP A 2 -5.74 38.03 19.95
C TRP A 2 -5.82 36.54 20.37
N HIS A 3 -5.64 36.26 21.67
CA HIS A 3 -5.32 34.90 22.17
C HIS A 3 -6.37 34.25 23.11
N ASP A 4 -7.51 34.87 23.41
CA ASP A 4 -8.40 34.35 24.49
C ASP A 4 -9.80 33.90 24.04
N LYS A 5 -10.05 33.74 22.74
CA LYS A 5 -11.31 33.13 22.28
C LYS A 5 -11.00 31.85 21.53
N LYS A 6 -11.29 30.72 22.18
CA LYS A 6 -11.33 29.41 21.51
C LYS A 6 -12.18 29.54 20.26
N HIS A 7 -11.60 29.17 19.12
CA HIS A 7 -12.32 29.24 17.86
C HIS A 7 -13.40 28.16 17.83
N GLY A 8 -14.63 28.55 17.49
CA GLY A 8 -15.76 27.63 17.42
C GLY A 8 -15.51 26.49 16.43
N SER A 9 -16.28 25.41 16.58
CA SER A 9 -16.20 24.14 15.83
C SER A 9 -16.56 24.25 14.33
N GLY A 10 -16.20 25.35 13.67
CA GLY A 10 -16.36 25.49 12.22
C GLY A 10 -15.46 24.50 11.47
N ASP A 11 -15.87 24.16 10.24
CA ASP A 11 -15.22 23.20 9.32
C ASP A 11 -13.68 23.35 9.27
N PHE A 12 -13.18 24.59 9.38
CA PHE A 12 -11.76 24.89 9.38
C PHE A 12 -10.96 24.18 10.49
N CYS A 13 -11.36 24.29 11.77
CA CYS A 13 -10.58 23.71 12.87
C CYS A 13 -10.55 22.17 12.76
N SER A 14 -11.66 21.54 12.36
CA SER A 14 -11.73 20.09 12.18
C SER A 14 -10.79 19.62 11.07
N ARG A 15 -10.87 20.24 9.88
CA ARG A 15 -10.01 19.89 8.73
C ARG A 15 -8.54 20.22 8.98
N ALA A 16 -8.25 21.33 9.64
CA ALA A 16 -6.89 21.70 10.00
C ALA A 16 -6.27 20.69 10.97
N LYS A 17 -7.03 20.22 11.98
CA LYS A 17 -6.55 19.18 12.90
C LYS A 17 -6.24 17.87 12.19
N VAL A 18 -7.02 17.48 11.19
CA VAL A 18 -6.73 16.30 10.35
C VAL A 18 -5.44 16.51 9.56
N PHE A 19 -5.38 17.61 8.79
CA PHE A 19 -4.25 17.90 7.91
C PHE A 19 -2.94 17.99 8.69
N TYR A 20 -2.85 18.90 9.66
CA TYR A 20 -1.63 19.09 10.45
C TYR A 20 -1.33 17.92 11.39
N GLY A 21 -2.31 17.08 11.70
CA GLY A 21 -2.07 15.86 12.46
C GLY A 21 -1.40 14.76 11.63
N GLY A 22 -1.63 14.79 10.32
CA GLY A 22 -0.95 13.93 9.34
C GLY A 22 0.43 14.42 8.93
N GLU A 23 0.86 15.60 9.35
CA GLU A 23 2.17 16.18 9.02
C GLU A 23 3.25 15.77 10.03
N SER A 24 4.52 15.83 9.62
CA SER A 24 5.64 15.43 10.48
C SER A 24 5.79 16.34 11.71
N ASP A 25 5.57 17.65 11.54
CA ASP A 25 5.65 18.63 12.62
C ASP A 25 4.30 18.83 13.31
N LEU A 26 4.17 18.30 14.54
CA LEU A 26 2.98 18.47 15.36
C LEU A 26 2.85 19.86 15.99
N SER A 27 3.75 20.82 15.74
CA SER A 27 3.68 22.16 16.37
C SER A 27 2.34 22.85 16.10
N ILE A 28 1.91 22.87 14.84
CA ILE A 28 0.61 23.46 14.46
C ILE A 28 -0.54 22.61 14.99
N PHE A 29 -0.45 21.28 14.90
CA PHE A 29 -1.47 20.39 15.46
C PHE A 29 -1.67 20.60 16.95
N ARG A 30 -0.59 20.68 17.74
CA ARG A 30 -0.62 20.92 19.20
C ARG A 30 -1.24 22.27 19.52
N TRP A 31 -0.89 23.30 18.76
CA TRP A 31 -1.52 24.61 18.90
C TRP A 31 -3.03 24.53 18.62
N LEU A 32 -3.44 23.89 17.53
CA LEU A 32 -4.86 23.70 17.20
C LEU A 32 -5.57 22.86 18.27
N ASN A 33 -4.93 21.83 18.81
CA ASN A 33 -5.49 21.00 19.86
C ASN A 33 -5.74 21.77 21.17
N ALA A 34 -4.87 22.73 21.51
CA ALA A 34 -5.04 23.58 22.68
C ALA A 34 -6.05 24.73 22.48
N ASN A 35 -6.23 25.21 21.24
CA ASN A 35 -6.94 26.46 20.96
C ASN A 35 -8.26 26.32 20.15
N CYS A 36 -8.56 25.14 19.59
CA CYS A 36 -9.83 24.84 18.93
C CYS A 36 -10.60 23.74 19.68
N ASP A 37 -11.90 23.92 19.86
CA ASP A 37 -12.79 22.91 20.50
C ASP A 37 -13.28 21.80 19.53
N ALA A 38 -12.90 21.86 18.25
CA ALA A 38 -13.20 20.80 17.28
C ALA A 38 -12.61 19.45 17.74
N PRO A 39 -13.35 18.32 17.64
CA PRO A 39 -12.80 17.01 17.98
C PRO A 39 -11.64 16.64 17.05
N VAL A 40 -10.69 15.85 17.57
CA VAL A 40 -9.67 15.19 16.73
C VAL A 40 -10.30 13.91 16.20
N SER A 41 -10.24 13.67 14.90
CA SER A 41 -10.73 12.42 14.30
C SER A 41 -9.61 11.37 14.24
N THR A 42 -10.01 10.11 14.05
CA THR A 42 -9.08 8.99 13.78
C THR A 42 -8.22 9.23 12.54
N GLU A 43 -8.68 10.06 11.60
CA GLU A 43 -7.98 10.39 10.36
C GLU A 43 -6.61 11.04 10.62
N ALA A 44 -6.43 11.77 11.73
CA ALA A 44 -5.15 12.37 12.07
C ALA A 44 -4.07 11.29 12.27
N MET A 45 -4.41 10.21 12.99
CA MET A 45 -3.50 9.09 13.23
C MET A 45 -3.37 8.19 11.99
N ASP A 46 -4.44 8.01 11.21
CA ASP A 46 -4.40 7.31 9.93
C ASP A 46 -3.44 7.98 8.95
N LEU A 47 -3.48 9.31 8.84
CA LEU A 47 -2.58 10.09 7.99
C LEU A 47 -1.15 10.08 8.51
N ALA A 48 -0.95 10.24 9.83
CA ALA A 48 0.39 10.15 10.43
C ALA A 48 1.05 8.79 10.13
N ALA A 49 0.28 7.69 10.23
CA ALA A 49 0.75 6.36 9.88
C ALA A 49 1.02 6.22 8.38
N THR A 50 0.10 6.70 7.54
CA THR A 50 0.22 6.67 6.07
C THR A 50 1.46 7.43 5.58
N ASN A 51 1.83 8.51 6.28
CA ASN A 51 2.99 9.34 5.97
C ASN A 51 4.29 8.93 6.70
N GLY A 52 4.25 7.86 7.50
CA GLY A 52 5.43 7.30 8.15
C GLY A 52 5.91 8.06 9.39
N HIS A 53 5.06 8.90 9.99
CA HIS A 53 5.41 9.75 11.14
C HIS A 53 5.33 8.99 12.45
N TYR A 54 6.29 8.09 12.67
CA TYR A 54 6.38 7.21 13.83
C TYR A 54 6.29 7.95 15.18
N ASP A 55 7.05 9.04 15.35
CA ASP A 55 7.06 9.79 16.63
C ASP A 55 5.68 10.37 16.96
N ASN A 56 4.90 10.72 15.94
CA ASN A 56 3.56 11.25 16.11
C ASN A 56 2.59 10.15 16.57
N LEU A 57 2.79 8.90 16.15
CA LEU A 57 1.96 7.78 16.60
C LEU A 57 2.10 7.50 18.09
N SER A 58 3.34 7.54 18.61
CA SER A 58 3.57 7.42 20.06
C SER A 58 2.85 8.54 20.82
N TRP A 59 2.98 9.79 20.32
CA TRP A 59 2.31 10.92 20.95
C TRP A 59 0.78 10.77 20.91
N TYR A 60 0.21 10.37 19.77
CA TYR A 60 -1.23 10.11 19.65
C TYR A 60 -1.68 9.03 20.62
N HIS A 61 -0.95 7.92 20.70
CA HIS A 61 -1.28 6.80 21.59
C HIS A 61 -1.34 7.19 23.08
N GLU A 62 -0.38 8.01 23.52
CA GLU A 62 -0.26 8.40 24.93
C GLU A 62 -1.23 9.53 25.32
N ASN A 63 -1.62 10.37 24.37
CA ASN A 63 -2.32 11.63 24.66
C ASN A 63 -3.76 11.66 24.12
N ARG A 64 -4.19 10.67 23.33
CA ARG A 64 -5.52 10.61 22.69
C ARG A 64 -6.19 9.26 22.88
N PHE A 65 -7.52 9.25 22.76
CA PHE A 65 -8.32 8.04 22.94
C PHE A 65 -9.06 7.59 21.67
N GLU A 66 -9.13 8.44 20.63
CA GLU A 66 -9.87 8.12 19.40
C GLU A 66 -9.24 6.98 18.60
N GLY A 67 -7.92 6.83 18.67
CA GLY A 67 -7.20 5.77 17.95
C GLY A 67 -7.07 6.04 16.46
N CYS A 68 -7.05 4.94 15.69
CA CYS A 68 -6.97 4.96 14.25
C CYS A 68 -8.00 4.00 13.65
N THR A 69 -7.94 3.79 12.34
CA THR A 69 -8.72 2.75 11.64
C THR A 69 -7.77 1.77 10.96
N THR A 70 -8.29 0.80 10.21
CA THR A 70 -7.47 -0.07 9.36
C THR A 70 -6.68 0.72 8.31
N ALA A 71 -7.13 1.93 7.96
CA ALA A 71 -6.45 2.81 7.01
C ALA A 71 -5.02 3.17 7.45
N ALA A 72 -4.76 3.27 8.76
CA ALA A 72 -3.41 3.50 9.28
C ALA A 72 -2.42 2.42 8.81
N MET A 73 -2.75 1.14 9.04
CA MET A 73 -1.85 0.04 8.67
C MET A 73 -1.84 -0.21 7.17
N ASP A 74 -2.99 -0.09 6.50
CA ASP A 74 -3.09 -0.20 5.03
C ASP A 74 -2.23 0.84 4.33
N GLY A 75 -2.31 2.11 4.77
CA GLY A 75 -1.52 3.21 4.25
C GLY A 75 -0.04 3.10 4.57
N ALA A 76 0.32 2.75 5.82
CA ALA A 76 1.71 2.55 6.21
C ALA A 76 2.38 1.42 5.41
N ALA A 77 1.67 0.30 5.22
CA ALA A 77 2.16 -0.83 4.44
C ALA A 77 2.30 -0.47 2.96
N SER A 78 1.29 0.19 2.39
CA SER A 78 1.31 0.66 1.01
C SER A 78 2.45 1.62 0.71
N ASN A 79 2.94 2.38 1.70
CA ASN A 79 4.06 3.31 1.57
C ASN A 79 5.40 2.74 2.08
N GLY A 80 5.45 1.47 2.50
CA GLY A 80 6.70 0.80 2.82
C GLY A 80 7.24 1.11 4.23
N TYR A 81 6.43 1.73 5.10
CA TYR A 81 6.83 2.13 6.45
C TYR A 81 6.77 0.95 7.43
N LEU A 82 7.65 -0.04 7.27
CA LEU A 82 7.66 -1.26 8.09
C LEU A 82 7.69 -0.98 9.60
N LYS A 83 8.46 0.04 10.05
CA LYS A 83 8.50 0.42 11.47
C LYS A 83 7.14 0.87 12.00
N VAL A 84 6.37 1.60 11.19
CA VAL A 84 5.02 2.01 11.54
C VAL A 84 4.06 0.83 11.54
N VAL A 85 4.16 -0.07 10.55
CA VAL A 85 3.35 -1.30 10.49
C VAL A 85 3.55 -2.16 11.75
N ILE A 86 4.81 -2.37 12.15
CA ILE A 86 5.16 -3.09 13.39
C ILE A 86 4.54 -2.39 14.60
N TRP A 87 4.77 -1.08 14.73
CA TRP A 87 4.26 -0.32 15.86
C TRP A 87 2.73 -0.39 15.98
N LEU A 88 2.01 -0.24 14.85
CA LEU A 88 0.56 -0.34 14.82
C LEU A 88 0.11 -1.73 15.29
N ASN A 89 0.76 -2.80 14.84
CA ASN A 89 0.39 -4.14 15.26
C ASN A 89 0.68 -4.41 16.75
N GLU A 90 1.71 -3.80 17.32
CA GLU A 90 2.08 -3.98 18.73
C GLU A 90 1.23 -3.14 19.69
N ASN A 91 0.74 -1.97 19.24
CA ASN A 91 0.10 -0.97 20.12
C ASN A 91 -1.39 -0.75 19.82
N ARG A 92 -1.90 -1.25 18.69
CA ARG A 92 -3.28 -1.06 18.21
C ARG A 92 -3.93 -2.41 17.89
N SER A 93 -5.26 -2.45 17.95
CA SER A 93 -6.07 -3.67 17.74
C SER A 93 -6.92 -3.64 16.46
N GLU A 94 -6.94 -2.50 15.77
CA GLU A 94 -7.75 -2.25 14.57
C GLU A 94 -7.36 -3.14 13.40
N GLY A 95 -6.07 -3.53 13.30
CA GLY A 95 -5.57 -4.40 12.25
C GLY A 95 -5.42 -3.72 10.90
N CYS A 96 -5.50 -4.51 9.83
CA CYS A 96 -5.44 -4.04 8.44
C CYS A 96 -6.50 -4.74 7.59
N THR A 97 -6.54 -4.42 6.30
CA THR A 97 -7.29 -5.16 5.29
C THR A 97 -6.32 -5.82 4.30
N THR A 98 -6.84 -6.50 3.27
CA THR A 98 -6.02 -6.99 2.16
C THR A 98 -5.28 -5.86 1.43
N ALA A 99 -5.76 -4.60 1.56
CA ALA A 99 -5.13 -3.44 0.95
C ALA A 99 -3.69 -3.20 1.45
N ALA A 100 -3.36 -3.58 2.69
CA ALA A 100 -2.00 -3.50 3.20
C ALA A 100 -1.01 -4.31 2.36
N MET A 101 -1.30 -5.59 2.14
CA MET A 101 -0.41 -6.48 1.38
C MET A 101 -0.48 -6.20 -0.12
N ASP A 102 -1.67 -5.92 -0.67
CA ASP A 102 -1.85 -5.54 -2.07
C ASP A 102 -1.07 -4.26 -2.42
N GLY A 103 -1.15 -3.25 -1.55
CA GLY A 103 -0.43 -1.98 -1.72
C GLY A 103 1.07 -2.12 -1.55
N ALA A 104 1.52 -2.86 -0.53
CA ALA A 104 2.94 -3.15 -0.32
C ALA A 104 3.54 -3.91 -1.52
N ALA A 105 2.81 -4.89 -2.06
CA ALA A 105 3.23 -5.66 -3.23
C ALA A 105 3.28 -4.80 -4.50
N ARG A 106 2.21 -4.00 -4.75
CA ARG A 106 2.15 -3.04 -5.86
C ARG A 106 3.36 -2.11 -5.90
N ASN A 107 3.84 -1.66 -4.74
CA ASN A 107 4.95 -0.71 -4.63
C ASN A 107 6.31 -1.37 -4.38
N GLY A 108 6.39 -2.70 -4.38
CA GLY A 108 7.65 -3.43 -4.32
C GLY A 108 8.26 -3.59 -2.93
N TYR A 109 7.51 -3.33 -1.86
CA TYR A 109 7.99 -3.40 -0.48
C TYR A 109 7.98 -4.83 0.06
N LEU A 110 8.90 -5.66 -0.47
CA LEU A 110 8.97 -7.09 -0.15
C LEU A 110 9.05 -7.39 1.35
N GLU A 111 9.80 -6.61 2.13
CA GLU A 111 9.94 -6.84 3.58
C GLU A 111 8.64 -6.56 4.33
N VAL A 112 7.83 -5.60 3.86
CA VAL A 112 6.48 -5.38 4.40
C VAL A 112 5.55 -6.54 4.04
N VAL A 113 5.61 -7.03 2.78
CA VAL A 113 4.81 -8.18 2.34
C VAL A 113 5.11 -9.43 3.18
N LYS A 114 6.40 -9.76 3.38
CA LYS A 114 6.82 -10.89 4.22
C LYS A 114 6.31 -10.74 5.64
N TRP A 115 6.54 -9.57 6.24
CA TRP A 115 6.12 -9.31 7.61
C TRP A 115 4.60 -9.43 7.78
N LEU A 116 3.82 -8.85 6.86
CA LEU A 116 2.36 -8.97 6.87
C LEU A 116 1.93 -10.44 6.76
N ASN A 117 2.53 -11.22 5.87
CA ASN A 117 2.19 -12.64 5.76
C ASN A 117 2.54 -13.45 7.02
N GLU A 118 3.62 -13.12 7.72
CA GLU A 118 4.03 -13.81 8.94
C GLU A 118 3.19 -13.42 10.16
N LYS A 119 2.68 -12.18 10.21
CA LYS A 119 2.05 -11.60 11.42
C LYS A 119 0.55 -11.37 11.30
N ARG A 120 0.01 -11.35 10.08
CA ARG A 120 -1.40 -11.05 9.79
C ARG A 120 -2.06 -12.20 9.03
N THR A 121 -3.38 -12.30 9.14
CA THR A 121 -4.18 -13.40 8.55
C THR A 121 -5.06 -12.93 7.39
N GLU A 122 -5.16 -11.63 7.18
CA GLU A 122 -5.98 -10.98 6.16
C GLU A 122 -5.57 -11.37 4.75
N GLY A 123 -4.29 -11.67 4.53
CA GLY A 123 -3.76 -12.09 3.24
C GLY A 123 -3.72 -10.98 2.21
N CYS A 124 -3.84 -11.36 0.94
CA CYS A 124 -3.87 -10.44 -0.19
C CYS A 124 -4.97 -10.85 -1.19
N THR A 125 -5.11 -10.10 -2.27
CA THR A 125 -5.91 -10.50 -3.43
C THR A 125 -4.99 -10.79 -4.62
N THR A 126 -5.55 -11.18 -5.76
CA THR A 126 -4.78 -11.27 -7.03
C THR A 126 -4.14 -9.95 -7.41
N ALA A 127 -4.67 -8.82 -6.91
CA ALA A 127 -4.12 -7.49 -7.16
C ALA A 127 -2.68 -7.34 -6.64
N ALA A 128 -2.27 -8.07 -5.61
CA ALA A 128 -0.89 -8.05 -5.13
C ALA A 128 0.10 -8.47 -6.24
N MET A 129 -0.12 -9.65 -6.84
CA MET A 129 0.77 -10.17 -7.87
C MET A 129 0.59 -9.44 -9.22
N ASP A 130 -0.65 -9.12 -9.60
CA ASP A 130 -0.95 -8.39 -10.84
C ASP A 130 -0.25 -7.03 -10.87
N ASN A 131 -0.36 -6.26 -9.79
CA ASN A 131 0.24 -4.94 -9.73
C ASN A 131 1.76 -4.99 -9.50
N ALA A 132 2.25 -5.92 -8.67
CA ALA A 132 3.70 -6.13 -8.52
C ALA A 132 4.34 -6.45 -9.88
N ALA A 133 3.66 -7.27 -10.69
CA ALA A 133 4.13 -7.64 -12.02
C ALA A 133 4.14 -6.45 -12.97
N SER A 134 3.04 -5.71 -13.04
CA SER A 134 2.88 -4.51 -13.87
C SER A 134 3.93 -3.43 -13.55
N ASN A 135 4.30 -3.29 -12.27
CA ASN A 135 5.32 -2.34 -11.82
C ASN A 135 6.76 -2.88 -11.87
N GLY A 136 6.96 -4.16 -12.20
CA GLY A 136 8.28 -4.75 -12.41
C GLY A 136 8.97 -5.28 -11.15
N HIS A 137 8.23 -5.48 -10.06
CA HIS A 137 8.74 -5.96 -8.78
C HIS A 137 8.90 -7.49 -8.78
N LEU A 138 9.86 -8.00 -9.56
CA LEU A 138 10.08 -9.44 -9.77
C LEU A 138 10.22 -10.24 -8.46
N GLU A 139 10.96 -9.72 -7.49
CA GLU A 139 11.20 -10.45 -6.23
C GLU A 139 9.93 -10.55 -5.38
N VAL A 140 9.03 -9.56 -5.45
CA VAL A 140 7.69 -9.65 -4.84
C VAL A 140 6.85 -10.69 -5.57
N VAL A 141 6.86 -10.70 -6.92
CA VAL A 141 6.10 -11.68 -7.72
C VAL A 141 6.52 -13.11 -7.40
N LYS A 142 7.83 -13.39 -7.38
CA LYS A 142 8.37 -14.71 -7.00
C LYS A 142 7.93 -15.11 -5.60
N TRP A 143 8.11 -14.20 -4.64
CA TRP A 143 7.79 -14.48 -3.26
C TRP A 143 6.29 -14.76 -3.07
N LEU A 144 5.41 -13.96 -3.69
CA LEU A 144 3.97 -14.20 -3.68
C LEU A 144 3.61 -15.54 -4.32
N HIS A 145 4.26 -15.93 -5.43
CA HIS A 145 4.02 -17.22 -6.06
C HIS A 145 4.39 -18.40 -5.18
N GLU A 146 5.49 -18.31 -4.46
CA GLU A 146 5.99 -19.39 -3.59
C GLU A 146 5.20 -19.50 -2.28
N ASN A 147 4.64 -18.39 -1.78
CA ASN A 147 4.10 -18.32 -0.41
C ASN A 147 2.60 -18.05 -0.33
N ARG A 148 1.93 -17.71 -1.45
CA ARG A 148 0.50 -17.37 -1.50
C ARG A 148 -0.24 -18.20 -2.53
N THR A 149 -1.53 -18.43 -2.28
CA THR A 149 -2.38 -19.29 -3.11
C THR A 149 -3.34 -18.51 -4.01
N GLU A 150 -3.50 -17.21 -3.77
CA GLU A 150 -4.38 -16.31 -4.51
C GLU A 150 -3.98 -16.21 -5.99
N GLY A 151 -2.69 -16.32 -6.28
CA GLY A 151 -2.17 -16.30 -7.65
C GLY A 151 -2.24 -14.92 -8.31
N CYS A 152 -2.39 -14.93 -9.63
CA CYS A 152 -2.54 -13.74 -10.46
C CYS A 152 -3.65 -13.93 -11.49
N THR A 153 -3.98 -12.88 -12.23
CA THR A 153 -4.83 -12.95 -13.42
C THR A 153 -3.98 -12.74 -14.69
N THR A 154 -4.62 -12.73 -15.86
CA THR A 154 -3.95 -12.33 -17.11
C THR A 154 -3.34 -10.93 -17.01
N ALA A 155 -3.87 -10.07 -16.13
CA ALA A 155 -3.37 -8.71 -15.94
C ALA A 155 -1.91 -8.65 -15.48
N ALA A 156 -1.40 -9.66 -14.77
CA ALA A 156 0.02 -9.72 -14.38
C ALA A 156 0.95 -9.75 -15.60
N LEU A 157 0.73 -10.68 -16.52
CA LEU A 157 1.55 -10.82 -17.72
C LEU A 157 1.31 -9.65 -18.67
N GLU A 158 0.06 -9.21 -18.82
CA GLU A 158 -0.30 -8.07 -19.67
C GLU A 158 0.34 -6.77 -19.21
N GLY A 159 0.22 -6.45 -17.92
CA GLY A 159 0.84 -5.28 -17.32
C GLY A 159 2.36 -5.33 -17.46
N ALA A 160 2.96 -6.51 -17.21
CA ALA A 160 4.39 -6.69 -17.38
C ALA A 160 4.85 -6.47 -18.84
N VAL A 161 4.10 -6.91 -19.84
CA VAL A 161 4.41 -6.66 -21.27
C VAL A 161 4.20 -5.18 -21.63
N ILE A 162 3.04 -4.62 -21.29
CA ILE A 162 2.67 -3.23 -21.63
C ILE A 162 3.67 -2.24 -21.03
N ASN A 163 4.10 -2.46 -19.79
CA ASN A 163 5.06 -1.59 -19.08
C ASN A 163 6.52 -2.03 -19.27
N SER A 164 6.78 -2.90 -20.26
CA SER A 164 8.11 -3.35 -20.64
C SER A 164 8.95 -3.99 -19.52
N ARG A 165 8.29 -4.67 -18.58
CA ARG A 165 8.88 -5.41 -17.46
C ARG A 165 9.37 -6.79 -17.90
N ALA A 166 10.32 -6.81 -18.83
CA ALA A 166 10.78 -8.02 -19.53
C ALA A 166 11.12 -9.21 -18.61
N LYS A 167 11.82 -8.94 -17.48
CA LYS A 167 12.21 -9.99 -16.52
C LYS A 167 10.99 -10.61 -15.84
N VAL A 168 10.00 -9.80 -15.49
CA VAL A 168 8.74 -10.27 -14.88
C VAL A 168 7.92 -11.03 -15.90
N ALA A 169 7.73 -10.49 -17.10
CA ALA A 169 6.95 -11.14 -18.15
C ALA A 169 7.52 -12.53 -18.49
N ARG A 170 8.84 -12.61 -18.63
CA ARG A 170 9.53 -13.89 -18.84
C ARG A 170 9.29 -14.86 -17.68
N TRP A 171 9.47 -14.39 -16.45
CA TRP A 171 9.29 -15.25 -15.27
C TRP A 171 7.84 -15.75 -15.14
N LEU A 172 6.86 -14.87 -15.33
CA LEU A 172 5.43 -15.24 -15.32
C LEU A 172 5.14 -16.29 -16.39
N ASN A 173 5.64 -16.10 -17.61
CA ASN A 173 5.46 -17.07 -18.69
C ASN A 173 6.07 -18.45 -18.38
N GLU A 174 7.18 -18.50 -17.64
CA GLU A 174 7.86 -19.75 -17.27
C GLU A 174 7.20 -20.46 -16.06
N ASN A 175 6.45 -19.74 -15.21
CA ASN A 175 5.99 -20.24 -13.91
C ASN A 175 4.47 -20.16 -13.67
N ARG A 176 3.72 -19.49 -14.55
CA ARG A 176 2.26 -19.25 -14.44
C ARG A 176 1.55 -19.69 -15.72
N SER A 177 0.29 -20.11 -15.58
CA SER A 177 -0.51 -20.69 -16.67
C SER A 177 -1.66 -19.80 -17.14
N GLU A 178 -1.88 -18.66 -16.50
CA GLU A 178 -2.97 -17.73 -16.77
C GLU A 178 -2.87 -17.10 -18.17
N GLY A 179 -1.65 -16.96 -18.71
CA GLY A 179 -1.42 -16.45 -20.05
C GLY A 179 -1.72 -14.94 -20.18
N CYS A 180 -1.98 -14.49 -21.42
CA CYS A 180 -2.36 -13.11 -21.73
C CYS A 180 -3.33 -13.06 -22.93
N THR A 181 -4.00 -11.93 -23.11
CA THR A 181 -4.90 -11.70 -24.26
C THR A 181 -4.16 -11.58 -25.60
N THR A 182 -4.86 -11.88 -26.70
CA THR A 182 -4.35 -11.78 -28.08
C THR A 182 -3.81 -10.40 -28.43
N ALA A 183 -4.49 -9.33 -28.00
CA ALA A 183 -4.03 -7.96 -28.21
C ALA A 183 -2.68 -7.67 -27.52
N THR A 184 -2.47 -8.21 -26.33
CA THR A 184 -1.20 -8.08 -25.59
C THR A 184 -0.09 -8.85 -26.29
N MET A 185 -0.40 -10.00 -26.90
CA MET A 185 0.56 -10.78 -27.68
C MET A 185 1.08 -10.02 -28.91
N ASP A 186 0.19 -9.39 -29.67
CA ASP A 186 0.57 -8.58 -30.84
C ASP A 186 1.49 -7.42 -30.42
N LYS A 187 1.20 -6.80 -29.28
CA LYS A 187 2.04 -5.75 -28.70
C LYS A 187 3.41 -6.27 -28.26
N ALA A 188 3.47 -7.47 -27.67
CA ALA A 188 4.72 -8.10 -27.29
C ALA A 188 5.62 -8.37 -28.50
N ALA A 189 5.02 -8.75 -29.63
CA ALA A 189 5.71 -8.94 -30.89
C ALA A 189 6.30 -7.65 -31.45
N GLY A 190 5.53 -6.55 -31.41
CA GLY A 190 6.00 -5.22 -31.81
C GLY A 190 7.13 -4.66 -30.93
N LEU A 191 7.20 -5.04 -29.65
CA LEU A 191 8.25 -4.62 -28.71
C LEU A 191 9.54 -5.45 -28.79
N GLY A 192 9.63 -6.41 -29.71
CA GLY A 192 10.82 -7.24 -29.89
C GLY A 192 11.03 -8.26 -28.77
N TYR A 193 9.99 -8.58 -27.99
CA TYR A 193 10.03 -9.68 -27.03
C TYR A 193 10.00 -11.01 -27.77
N LEU A 194 11.16 -11.40 -28.31
CA LEU A 194 11.37 -12.63 -29.06
C LEU A 194 10.84 -13.87 -28.32
N GLY A 195 10.83 -13.84 -26.97
CA GLY A 195 10.22 -14.87 -26.12
C GLY A 195 8.69 -14.96 -26.24
N ALA A 196 7.98 -13.83 -26.27
CA ALA A 196 6.53 -13.79 -26.48
C ALA A 196 6.14 -14.15 -27.92
N VAL A 197 6.97 -13.78 -28.90
CA VAL A 197 6.80 -14.16 -30.31
C VAL A 197 7.00 -15.67 -30.53
N LYS A 198 8.00 -16.27 -29.87
CA LYS A 198 8.20 -17.73 -29.92
C LYS A 198 7.04 -18.49 -29.27
N TRP A 199 6.54 -17.99 -28.14
CA TRP A 199 5.34 -18.54 -27.49
C TRP A 199 4.09 -18.47 -28.37
N LEU A 200 3.87 -17.35 -29.08
CA LEU A 200 2.83 -17.18 -30.10
C LEU A 200 2.89 -18.26 -31.19
N ASN A 201 4.08 -18.75 -31.54
CA ASN A 201 4.26 -19.77 -32.56
C ASN A 201 4.03 -21.20 -32.01
N GLU A 202 4.22 -21.41 -30.71
CA GLU A 202 4.11 -22.72 -30.04
C GLU A 202 2.71 -22.98 -29.46
N ASN A 203 1.93 -21.94 -29.16
CA ASN A 203 0.60 -22.03 -28.53
C ASN A 203 -0.56 -21.55 -29.42
N ARG A 204 -0.30 -21.33 -30.72
CA ARG A 204 -1.37 -21.19 -31.72
C ARG A 204 -1.85 -22.58 -32.13
N SER A 205 -3.09 -22.90 -31.78
CA SER A 205 -3.90 -23.93 -32.46
C SER A 205 -4.44 -23.38 -33.78
#